data_AF-A0A2D6RKD8-F1
#
_entry.id   AF-A0A2D6RKD8-F1
#
_cell.length_a   1.000
_cell.length_b   1.000
_cell.length_c   1.000
_cell.angle_alpha   90.00
_cell.angle_beta   90.00
_cell.angle_gamma   90.00
#
_symmetry.space_group_name_H-M   'P 1'
#
loop_
_entity.id
_entity.type
_entity.pdbx_description
1 polymer ?
#
loop_
_entity_poly.entity_id
_entity_poly.type
_entity_poly.pdbx_seq_one_letter_code
_entity_poly.pdbx_strand_id
1 'polypeptide(L)'
;MEDWEIKIGCGTALGLVAFFTVNSALHPIMSLVNRHIDSGDNTVVLSNDYNPNNDDGMFSGGRVDYFMYPPVMLRHNLRGRHVDWYSNATLDQTLDALKDPQYKNIVFIGHGSRTSYDAANGVLAVKNLNHLAEEIPIRDGDFAQHTCGGWREGTSLREFLYPTSDSGDVGFDRDVNVYENYALAWIGVIGS
;
A
#
# COMPACT_ATOMS: atom_id res chain seq x y z
N MET A 1 -6.76 41.16 -8.01
CA MET A 1 -7.13 39.94 -7.28
C MET A 1 -8.57 39.71 -7.60
N GLU A 2 -8.77 38.83 -8.57
CA GLU A 2 -9.97 38.73 -9.40
C GLU A 2 -10.80 37.53 -8.92
N ASP A 3 -12.12 37.61 -9.04
CA ASP A 3 -13.13 36.63 -8.58
C ASP A 3 -12.84 35.14 -8.91
N TRP A 4 -11.96 34.86 -9.86
CA TRP A 4 -11.53 33.50 -10.21
C TRP A 4 -10.60 32.87 -9.16
N GLU A 5 -9.75 33.66 -8.48
CA GLU A 5 -8.85 33.15 -7.42
C GLU A 5 -9.66 32.67 -6.20
N ILE A 6 -10.76 33.38 -5.88
CA ILE A 6 -11.68 33.03 -4.79
C ILE A 6 -12.46 31.76 -5.14
N LYS A 7 -12.95 31.63 -6.38
CA LYS A 7 -13.69 30.43 -6.83
C LYS A 7 -12.81 29.17 -6.85
N ILE A 8 -11.56 29.28 -7.30
CA ILE A 8 -10.59 28.17 -7.26
C ILE A 8 -10.25 27.82 -5.81
N GLY A 9 -10.06 28.82 -4.94
CA GLY A 9 -9.80 28.61 -3.51
C GLY A 9 -10.95 27.88 -2.80
N CYS A 10 -12.19 28.29 -3.02
CA CYS A 10 -13.37 27.63 -2.44
C CYS A 10 -13.59 26.21 -2.97
N GLY A 11 -13.40 25.98 -4.27
CA GLY A 11 -13.53 24.64 -4.87
C GLY A 11 -12.48 23.67 -4.32
N THR A 12 -11.23 24.12 -4.18
CA THR A 12 -10.14 23.31 -3.62
C THR A 12 -10.38 22.99 -2.14
N ALA A 13 -10.84 23.97 -1.36
CA ALA A 13 -11.16 23.77 0.05
C ALA A 13 -12.31 22.76 0.24
N LEU A 14 -13.38 22.86 -0.54
CA LEU A 14 -14.49 21.89 -0.49
C LEU A 14 -14.05 20.48 -0.88
N GLY A 15 -13.20 20.36 -1.91
CA GLY A 15 -12.61 19.08 -2.31
C GLY A 15 -11.80 18.44 -1.19
N LEU A 16 -10.92 19.21 -0.55
CA LEU A 16 -10.12 18.73 0.59
C LEU A 16 -11.01 18.33 1.78
N VAL A 17 -12.02 19.14 2.13
CA VAL A 17 -12.93 18.82 3.25
C VAL A 17 -13.72 17.54 2.98
N ALA A 18 -14.29 17.38 1.77
CA ALA A 18 -14.98 16.15 1.40
C ALA A 18 -14.05 14.94 1.49
N PHE A 19 -12.81 15.10 1.02
CA PHE A 19 -11.79 14.07 1.05
C PHE A 19 -11.42 13.64 2.47
N PHE A 20 -11.14 14.58 3.38
CA PHE A 20 -10.89 14.27 4.79
C PHE A 20 -12.11 13.64 5.45
N THR A 21 -13.31 14.16 5.17
CA THR A 21 -14.56 13.65 5.75
C THR A 21 -14.81 12.20 5.35
N VAL A 22 -14.64 11.86 4.08
CA VAL A 22 -14.80 10.49 3.56
C VAL A 22 -13.80 9.55 4.23
N ASN A 23 -12.50 9.89 4.26
CA ASN A 23 -11.50 9.03 4.87
C ASN A 23 -11.75 8.83 6.38
N SER A 24 -12.09 9.89 7.11
CA SER A 24 -12.42 9.83 8.54
C SER A 24 -13.66 8.97 8.83
N ALA A 25 -14.70 9.06 8.00
CA ALA A 25 -15.92 8.27 8.17
C ALA A 25 -15.72 6.79 7.83
N LEU A 26 -14.93 6.49 6.79
CA LEU A 26 -14.71 5.12 6.33
C LEU A 26 -13.76 4.33 7.23
N HIS A 27 -12.77 4.97 7.85
CA HIS A 27 -11.79 4.28 8.68
C HIS A 27 -12.40 3.39 9.80
N PRO A 28 -13.33 3.87 10.64
CA PRO A 28 -13.96 3.02 11.65
C PRO A 28 -14.90 1.98 11.05
N ILE A 29 -15.55 2.29 9.92
CA ILE A 29 -16.44 1.34 9.23
C ILE A 29 -15.64 0.17 8.68
N MET A 30 -14.53 0.44 7.98
CA MET A 30 -13.65 -0.59 7.42
C MET A 30 -13.03 -1.44 8.52
N SER A 31 -12.57 -0.83 9.61
CA SER A 31 -12.07 -1.58 10.79
C SER A 31 -13.14 -2.49 11.40
N LEU A 32 -14.40 -2.05 11.47
CA LEU A 32 -15.50 -2.89 11.93
C LEU A 32 -15.79 -4.05 10.97
N VAL A 33 -15.86 -3.78 9.67
CA VAL A 33 -16.11 -4.81 8.64
C VAL A 33 -14.99 -5.85 8.66
N ASN A 34 -13.74 -5.42 8.66
CA ASN A 34 -12.56 -6.30 8.64
C ASN A 34 -12.54 -7.30 9.80
N ARG A 35 -12.94 -6.87 11.00
CA ARG A 35 -13.03 -7.75 12.19
C ARG A 35 -14.05 -8.88 12.06
N HIS A 36 -15.00 -8.78 11.14
CA HIS A 36 -16.03 -9.80 10.92
C HIS A 36 -15.77 -10.66 9.68
N ILE A 37 -14.68 -10.40 8.95
CA ILE A 37 -14.25 -11.25 7.85
C ILE A 37 -13.36 -12.35 8.42
N ASP A 38 -13.85 -13.59 8.31
CA ASP A 38 -13.07 -14.81 8.51
C ASP A 38 -12.73 -15.38 7.12
N SER A 39 -11.45 -15.44 6.78
CA SER A 39 -10.97 -15.76 5.44
C SER A 39 -9.74 -16.65 5.51
N GLY A 40 -9.62 -17.58 4.55
CA GLY A 40 -8.41 -18.35 4.32
C GLY A 40 -7.39 -17.64 3.43
N ASP A 41 -7.76 -16.48 2.88
CA ASP A 41 -6.98 -15.73 1.89
C ASP A 41 -6.66 -14.33 2.43
N ASN A 42 -5.95 -14.27 3.55
CA ASN A 42 -5.67 -13.01 4.23
C ASN A 42 -4.75 -12.11 3.40
N THR A 43 -4.85 -10.81 3.68
CA THR A 43 -4.04 -9.76 3.08
C THR A 43 -3.21 -9.11 4.17
N VAL A 44 -1.92 -8.93 3.92
CA VAL A 44 -1.06 -8.10 4.77
C VAL A 44 -0.76 -6.79 4.05
N VAL A 45 -0.91 -5.67 4.75
CA VAL A 45 -0.50 -4.36 4.28
C VAL A 45 0.70 -3.91 5.10
N LEU A 46 1.79 -3.58 4.41
CA LEU A 46 3.04 -3.12 4.97
C LEU A 46 3.25 -1.69 4.51
N SER A 47 3.06 -0.73 5.41
CA SER A 47 3.19 0.69 5.08
C SER A 47 4.38 1.32 5.77
N ASN A 48 5.08 2.21 5.06
CA ASN A 48 6.16 3.01 5.61
C ASN A 48 6.35 4.32 4.84
N ASP A 49 6.34 5.44 5.54
CA ASP A 49 6.65 6.76 4.98
C ASP A 49 7.88 7.39 5.67
N TYR A 50 8.71 6.55 6.29
CA TYR A 50 9.96 7.01 6.90
C TYR A 50 10.91 7.49 5.80
N ASN A 51 11.19 8.79 5.82
CA ASN A 51 12.23 9.41 5.01
C ASN A 51 13.32 9.96 5.95
N PRO A 52 14.50 9.32 6.02
CA PRO A 52 15.58 9.76 6.92
C PRO A 52 16.15 11.13 6.56
N ASN A 53 15.82 11.69 5.38
CA ASN A 53 16.29 13.00 4.93
C ASN A 53 15.29 14.12 5.18
N ASN A 54 14.15 13.83 5.83
CA ASN A 54 13.12 14.82 6.09
C ASN A 54 12.76 14.80 7.59
N ASP A 55 13.09 15.87 8.32
CA ASP A 55 12.87 16.02 9.77
C ASP A 55 11.38 16.02 10.20
N ASP A 56 10.45 15.90 9.25
CA ASP A 56 9.00 15.78 9.48
C ASP A 56 8.55 14.38 9.96
N GLY A 57 9.52 13.51 10.33
CA GLY A 57 9.44 12.05 10.50
C GLY A 57 8.43 11.46 11.48
N MET A 58 7.54 12.25 12.08
CA MET A 58 6.42 11.76 12.90
C MET A 58 5.04 12.01 12.27
N PHE A 59 4.95 12.92 11.29
CA PHE A 59 3.69 13.23 10.60
C PHE A 59 3.58 12.64 9.19
N SER A 60 4.63 11.99 8.67
CA SER A 60 4.65 11.43 7.32
C SER A 60 3.93 10.05 7.29
N GLY A 61 4.33 9.11 8.15
CA GLY A 61 3.75 7.75 8.24
C GLY A 61 2.23 7.73 8.42
N GLY A 62 1.72 8.54 9.36
CA GLY A 62 0.28 8.64 9.61
C GLY A 62 -0.51 9.23 8.44
N ARG A 63 0.10 10.05 7.56
CA ARG A 63 -0.59 10.59 6.37
C ARG A 63 -0.79 9.52 5.32
N VAL A 64 0.26 8.76 5.00
CA VAL A 64 0.17 7.68 4.00
C VAL A 64 -0.85 6.64 4.44
N ASP A 65 -0.83 6.24 5.70
CA ASP A 65 -1.86 5.34 6.25
C ASP A 65 -3.25 5.95 6.16
N TYR A 66 -3.43 7.17 6.66
CA TYR A 66 -4.74 7.82 6.65
C TYR A 66 -5.34 7.89 5.24
N PHE A 67 -4.51 8.15 4.22
CA PHE A 67 -4.95 8.23 2.85
C PHE A 67 -5.16 6.86 2.21
N MET A 68 -4.24 5.92 2.40
CA MET A 68 -4.31 4.65 1.69
C MET A 68 -5.21 3.64 2.38
N TYR A 69 -5.52 3.82 3.67
CA TYR A 69 -6.30 2.87 4.44
C TYR A 69 -7.69 2.63 3.86
N PRO A 70 -8.55 3.64 3.65
CA PRO A 70 -9.91 3.37 3.16
C PRO A 70 -9.98 2.67 1.79
N PRO A 71 -9.27 3.10 0.73
CA PRO A 71 -9.36 2.41 -0.56
C PRO A 71 -8.79 0.99 -0.52
N VAL A 72 -7.65 0.78 0.16
CA VAL A 72 -7.03 -0.56 0.25
C VAL A 72 -7.91 -1.50 1.06
N MET A 73 -8.35 -1.09 2.25
CA MET A 73 -9.24 -1.90 3.09
C MET A 73 -10.53 -2.24 2.36
N LEU A 74 -11.17 -1.25 1.73
CA LEU A 74 -12.43 -1.46 1.02
C LEU A 74 -12.28 -2.45 -0.14
N ARG A 75 -11.24 -2.32 -0.97
CA ARG A 75 -10.95 -3.27 -2.08
C ARG A 75 -10.87 -4.71 -1.58
N HIS A 76 -10.09 -4.94 -0.52
CA HIS A 76 -9.86 -6.29 0.00
C HIS A 76 -11.07 -6.83 0.77
N ASN A 77 -11.74 -6.00 1.56
CA ASN A 77 -12.94 -6.40 2.29
C ASN A 77 -14.12 -6.71 1.36
N LEU A 78 -14.30 -5.97 0.25
CA LEU A 78 -15.31 -6.30 -0.77
C LEU A 78 -15.07 -7.67 -1.43
N ARG A 79 -13.82 -8.14 -1.42
CA ARG A 79 -13.43 -9.48 -1.89
C ARG A 79 -13.48 -10.56 -0.80
N GLY A 80 -14.01 -10.24 0.38
CA GLY A 80 -14.11 -11.17 1.50
C GLY A 80 -12.76 -11.53 2.13
N ARG A 81 -11.78 -10.63 2.06
CA ARG A 81 -10.43 -10.84 2.60
C ARG A 81 -10.24 -10.05 3.88
N HIS A 82 -9.67 -10.71 4.89
CA HIS A 82 -9.17 -10.06 6.09
C HIS A 82 -7.90 -9.29 5.75
N VAL A 83 -7.71 -8.13 6.38
CA VAL A 83 -6.55 -7.27 6.18
C VAL A 83 -5.86 -7.01 7.51
N ASP A 84 -4.60 -7.44 7.62
CA ASP A 84 -3.71 -7.09 8.72
C ASP A 84 -2.80 -5.94 8.28
N TRP A 85 -2.87 -4.81 8.98
CA TRP A 85 -2.18 -3.58 8.62
C TRP A 85 -1.03 -3.28 9.59
N TYR A 86 0.19 -3.25 9.07
CA TYR A 86 1.39 -2.87 9.81
C TYR A 86 1.83 -1.47 9.39
N SER A 87 1.56 -0.51 10.26
CA SER A 87 2.03 0.87 10.12
C SER A 87 3.50 0.99 10.49
N ASN A 88 4.27 1.71 9.67
CA ASN A 88 5.70 1.90 9.84
C ASN A 88 6.43 0.54 9.99
N ALA A 89 6.10 -0.39 9.10
CA ALA A 89 6.56 -1.77 9.17
C ALA A 89 8.10 -1.85 9.15
N THR A 90 8.68 -2.59 10.09
CA THR A 90 10.11 -2.88 10.10
C THR A 90 10.46 -3.97 9.09
N LEU A 91 11.75 -4.12 8.78
CA LEU A 91 12.23 -5.18 7.91
C LEU A 91 11.90 -6.56 8.47
N ASP A 92 12.02 -6.75 9.79
CA ASP A 92 11.69 -8.03 10.43
C ASP A 92 10.19 -8.34 10.32
N GLN A 93 9.32 -7.37 10.63
CA GLN A 93 7.87 -7.54 10.45
C GLN A 93 7.49 -7.84 9.00
N THR A 94 8.17 -7.18 8.06
CA THR A 94 8.01 -7.42 6.63
C THR A 94 8.41 -8.85 6.27
N LEU A 95 9.59 -9.31 6.71
CA LEU A 95 10.07 -10.66 6.43
C LEU A 95 9.20 -11.73 7.08
N ASP A 96 8.75 -11.53 8.32
CA ASP A 96 7.85 -12.43 9.02
C ASP A 96 6.52 -12.58 8.26
N ALA A 97 5.93 -11.47 7.82
CA ALA A 97 4.73 -11.48 6.99
C ALA A 97 4.94 -12.17 5.63
N LEU A 98 6.13 -12.01 5.03
CA LEU A 98 6.48 -12.69 3.77
C LEU A 98 6.69 -14.19 3.93
N LYS A 99 7.07 -14.68 5.11
CA LYS A 99 7.22 -16.11 5.40
C LYS A 99 5.90 -16.76 5.82
N ASP A 100 4.95 -15.96 6.29
CA ASP A 100 3.67 -16.48 6.77
C ASP A 100 2.75 -16.91 5.61
N PRO A 101 2.39 -18.20 5.51
CA PRO A 101 1.53 -18.70 4.45
C PRO A 101 0.06 -18.26 4.59
N GLN A 102 -0.35 -17.70 5.73
CA GLN A 102 -1.72 -17.20 5.89
C GLN A 102 -1.99 -16.00 4.97
N TYR A 103 -0.96 -15.21 4.67
CA TYR A 103 -1.06 -14.03 3.83
C TYR A 103 -0.86 -14.40 2.37
N LYS A 104 -1.96 -14.67 1.67
CA LYS A 104 -1.95 -14.90 0.21
C LYS A 104 -1.84 -13.62 -0.60
N ASN A 105 -2.18 -12.48 -0.01
CA ASN A 105 -2.17 -11.19 -0.67
C ASN A 105 -1.24 -10.24 0.09
N ILE A 106 -0.47 -9.43 -0.65
CA ILE A 106 0.50 -8.51 -0.05
C ILE A 106 0.33 -7.14 -0.69
N VAL A 107 0.27 -6.12 0.14
CA VAL A 107 0.26 -4.72 -0.27
C VAL A 107 1.43 -3.98 0.35
N PHE A 108 2.29 -3.40 -0.47
CA PHE A 108 3.35 -2.48 -0.04
C PHE A 108 2.92 -1.04 -0.28
N ILE A 109 3.14 -0.16 0.69
CA ILE A 109 2.77 1.26 0.59
C ILE A 109 3.90 2.13 1.12
N GLY A 110 4.37 3.10 0.32
CA GLY A 110 5.42 4.01 0.77
C GLY A 110 6.55 4.23 -0.22
N HIS A 111 7.78 4.24 0.29
CA HIS A 111 8.98 4.35 -0.54
C HIS A 111 9.45 2.97 -1.03
N GLY A 112 10.09 2.99 -2.20
CA GLY A 112 10.57 1.76 -2.83
C GLY A 112 10.90 1.94 -4.31
N SER A 113 11.07 0.81 -4.97
CA SER A 113 11.22 0.68 -6.42
C SER A 113 10.52 -0.59 -6.88
N ARG A 114 10.42 -0.83 -8.19
CA ARG A 114 9.91 -2.12 -8.72
C ARG A 114 10.53 -3.36 -8.06
N THR A 115 11.78 -3.28 -7.62
CA THR A 115 12.55 -4.40 -7.04
C THR A 115 12.78 -4.29 -5.53
N SER A 116 12.23 -3.27 -4.87
CA SER A 116 12.44 -3.06 -3.43
C SER A 116 11.33 -2.30 -2.72
N TYR A 117 11.25 -2.50 -1.41
CA TYR A 117 10.41 -1.75 -0.48
C TYR A 117 11.28 -1.21 0.66
N ASP A 118 11.13 0.07 0.99
CA ASP A 118 11.86 0.69 2.09
C ASP A 118 11.04 0.50 3.36
N ALA A 119 11.47 -0.40 4.23
CA ALA A 119 10.92 -0.59 5.56
C ALA A 119 11.50 0.45 6.55
N ALA A 120 10.90 0.57 7.73
CA ALA A 120 11.23 1.60 8.70
C ALA A 120 12.72 1.61 9.14
N ASN A 121 13.37 0.45 9.14
CA ASN A 121 14.74 0.25 9.60
C ASN A 121 15.65 -0.44 8.57
N GLY A 122 15.23 -0.53 7.30
CA GLY A 122 16.03 -1.21 6.27
C GLY A 122 15.31 -1.33 4.93
N VAL A 123 16.01 -1.85 3.93
CA VAL A 123 15.45 -2.03 2.58
C VAL A 123 15.24 -3.51 2.31
N LEU A 124 14.00 -3.89 2.02
CA LEU A 124 13.66 -5.17 1.44
C LEU A 124 13.93 -5.10 -0.06
N ALA A 125 14.93 -5.80 -0.56
CA ALA A 125 15.22 -5.88 -1.99
C ALA A 125 15.23 -7.33 -2.45
N VAL A 126 14.74 -7.62 -3.67
CA VAL A 126 14.68 -8.99 -4.21
C VAL A 126 16.04 -9.69 -4.16
N LYS A 127 17.13 -8.96 -4.46
CA LYS A 127 18.50 -9.48 -4.36
C LYS A 127 18.86 -10.01 -2.96
N ASN A 128 18.26 -9.43 -1.92
CA ASN A 128 18.44 -9.83 -0.53
C ASN A 128 17.49 -10.97 -0.14
N LEU A 129 16.45 -11.27 -0.93
CA LEU A 129 15.50 -12.35 -0.66
C LEU A 129 15.91 -13.69 -1.27
N ASN A 130 16.83 -13.71 -2.23
CA ASN A 130 17.24 -14.95 -2.92
C ASN A 130 17.74 -16.05 -1.97
N HIS A 131 18.38 -15.71 -0.86
CA HIS A 131 18.85 -16.69 0.12
C HIS A 131 17.75 -17.20 1.06
N LEU A 132 16.57 -16.57 1.04
CA LEU A 132 15.37 -16.91 1.81
C LEU A 132 14.25 -17.46 0.92
N ALA A 133 14.53 -17.70 -0.37
CA ALA A 133 13.50 -18.11 -1.33
C ALA A 133 12.79 -19.42 -0.94
N GLU A 134 13.48 -20.32 -0.25
CA GLU A 134 12.89 -21.58 0.25
C GLU A 134 11.98 -21.38 1.47
N GLU A 135 12.13 -20.27 2.20
CA GLU A 135 11.32 -19.93 3.37
C GLU A 135 10.10 -19.06 3.03
N ILE A 136 10.07 -18.47 1.84
CA ILE A 136 9.00 -17.58 1.38
C ILE A 136 8.08 -18.38 0.47
N PRO A 137 6.82 -18.64 0.87
CA PRO A 137 5.88 -19.37 0.04
C PRO A 137 5.57 -18.60 -1.25
N ILE A 138 5.49 -19.34 -2.35
CA ILE A 138 4.92 -18.86 -3.61
C ILE A 138 3.42 -18.62 -3.41
N ARG A 139 2.91 -17.50 -3.90
CA ARG A 139 1.52 -17.08 -3.71
C ARG A 139 0.75 -17.03 -5.02
N ASP A 140 -0.55 -17.29 -4.92
CA ASP A 140 -1.54 -17.23 -6.00
C ASP A 140 -2.60 -16.13 -5.79
N GLY A 141 -2.45 -15.31 -4.75
CA GLY A 141 -3.32 -14.18 -4.46
C GLY A 141 -2.93 -12.90 -5.22
N ASP A 142 -3.32 -11.75 -4.65
CA ASP A 142 -3.08 -10.44 -5.25
C ASP A 142 -1.86 -9.72 -4.66
N PHE A 143 -1.07 -9.13 -5.55
CA PHE A 143 0.04 -8.25 -5.21
C PHE A 143 -0.27 -6.80 -5.54
N ALA A 144 -0.10 -5.87 -4.60
CA ALA A 144 -0.12 -4.44 -4.89
C ALA A 144 1.11 -3.74 -4.28
N GLN A 145 1.65 -2.78 -5.01
CA GLN A 145 2.80 -1.99 -4.62
C GLN A 145 2.56 -0.52 -4.95
N HIS A 146 2.10 0.21 -3.93
CA HIS A 146 1.92 1.65 -3.94
C HIS A 146 3.22 2.35 -3.52
N THR A 147 4.29 2.11 -4.28
CA THR A 147 5.59 2.77 -4.10
C THR A 147 6.03 3.47 -5.37
N CYS A 148 7.13 4.23 -5.30
CA CYS A 148 7.83 4.65 -6.51
C CYS A 148 8.23 3.42 -7.33
N GLY A 149 8.14 3.56 -8.65
CA GLY A 149 8.34 2.49 -9.60
C GLY A 149 9.68 2.47 -10.32
N GLY A 150 10.50 3.52 -10.11
CA GLY A 150 11.63 3.88 -10.96
C GLY A 150 12.40 2.71 -11.58
N TRP A 151 12.70 2.84 -12.88
CA TRP A 151 13.30 1.78 -13.69
C TRP A 151 14.58 1.23 -13.06
N ARG A 152 14.51 -0.03 -12.61
CA ARG A 152 15.67 -0.81 -12.18
C ARG A 152 15.59 -2.17 -12.86
N GLU A 153 16.69 -2.54 -13.51
CA GLU A 153 16.84 -3.87 -14.09
C GLU A 153 16.76 -4.95 -13.00
N GLY A 154 16.18 -6.11 -13.35
CA GLY A 154 16.06 -7.28 -12.48
C GLY A 154 14.62 -7.70 -12.20
N THR A 155 14.49 -8.80 -11.46
CA THR A 155 13.21 -9.36 -11.03
C THR A 155 12.52 -8.42 -10.05
N SER A 156 11.27 -8.05 -10.34
CA SER A 156 10.40 -7.25 -9.46
C SER A 156 9.98 -8.02 -8.21
N LEU A 157 9.54 -7.30 -7.17
CA LEU A 157 8.94 -7.94 -6.00
C LEU A 157 7.71 -8.78 -6.37
N ARG A 158 6.90 -8.30 -7.33
CA ARG A 158 5.77 -9.06 -7.88
C ARG A 158 6.24 -10.40 -8.45
N GLU A 159 7.17 -10.38 -9.41
CA GLU A 159 7.64 -11.59 -10.10
C GLU A 159 8.29 -12.58 -9.13
N PHE A 160 8.96 -12.10 -8.07
CA PHE A 160 9.55 -12.95 -7.03
C PHE A 160 8.49 -13.63 -6.15
N LEU A 161 7.48 -12.87 -5.68
CA LEU A 161 6.48 -13.36 -4.72
C LEU A 161 5.31 -14.11 -5.39
N TYR A 162 4.99 -13.75 -6.65
CA TYR A 162 3.84 -14.24 -7.41
C TYR A 162 4.25 -14.65 -8.84
N PRO A 163 5.20 -15.59 -9.01
CA PRO A 163 5.75 -15.97 -10.33
C PRO A 163 4.71 -16.54 -11.31
N THR A 164 3.55 -16.99 -10.82
CA THR A 164 2.49 -17.62 -11.62
C THR A 164 1.17 -16.86 -11.61
N SER A 165 1.08 -15.72 -10.90
CA SER A 165 -0.17 -14.96 -10.79
C SER A 165 -0.19 -13.77 -11.74
N ASP A 166 -1.26 -13.69 -12.53
CA ASP A 166 -1.61 -12.51 -13.32
C ASP A 166 -2.55 -11.56 -12.57
N SER A 167 -2.97 -11.90 -11.34
CA SER A 167 -3.90 -11.09 -10.57
C SER A 167 -3.19 -10.10 -9.65
N GLY A 168 -3.85 -8.96 -9.44
CA GLY A 168 -3.48 -8.01 -8.39
C GLY A 168 -2.60 -6.84 -8.80
N ASP A 169 -1.82 -6.94 -9.89
CA ASP A 169 -0.71 -6.03 -10.23
C ASP A 169 -1.10 -4.54 -10.28
N VAL A 170 -0.98 -3.89 -9.14
CA VAL A 170 -1.04 -2.42 -9.03
C VAL A 170 0.35 -1.98 -8.63
N GLY A 171 1.16 -1.60 -9.60
CA GLY A 171 2.50 -1.06 -9.41
C GLY A 171 2.80 0.00 -10.46
N PHE A 172 3.89 0.73 -10.25
CA PHE A 172 4.37 1.70 -11.22
C PHE A 172 5.74 1.28 -11.73
N ASP A 173 6.05 1.61 -12.97
CA ASP A 173 7.41 1.52 -13.54
C ASP A 173 8.13 2.89 -13.53
N ARG A 174 7.52 3.90 -12.89
CA ARG A 174 7.99 5.29 -12.84
C ARG A 174 7.85 5.89 -11.44
N ASP A 175 8.52 7.01 -11.22
CA ASP A 175 8.28 7.81 -10.03
C ASP A 175 6.85 8.37 -10.05
N VAL A 176 6.20 8.26 -8.90
CA VAL A 176 4.79 8.62 -8.71
C VAL A 176 4.61 9.39 -7.43
N ASN A 177 3.72 10.36 -7.47
CA ASN A 177 3.36 11.12 -6.28
C ASN A 177 2.28 10.38 -5.46
N VAL A 178 2.08 10.84 -4.22
CA VAL A 178 1.10 10.24 -3.29
C VAL A 178 -0.34 10.34 -3.80
N TYR A 179 -0.70 11.39 -4.55
CA TYR A 179 -2.05 11.57 -5.07
C TYR A 179 -2.37 10.59 -6.19
N GLU A 180 -1.40 10.27 -7.05
CA GLU A 180 -1.51 9.24 -8.10
C GLU A 180 -1.68 7.85 -7.47
N ASN A 181 -0.89 7.54 -6.43
CA ASN A 181 -1.05 6.31 -5.65
C ASN A 181 -2.45 6.19 -5.05
N TYR A 182 -2.93 7.25 -4.40
CA TYR A 182 -4.26 7.29 -3.81
C TYR A 182 -5.37 7.13 -4.85
N ALA A 183 -5.29 7.85 -5.98
CA ALA A 183 -6.25 7.73 -7.06
C ALA A 183 -6.29 6.30 -7.62
N LEU A 184 -5.13 5.67 -7.82
CA LEU A 184 -5.06 4.29 -8.30
C LEU A 184 -5.57 3.27 -7.27
N ALA A 185 -5.36 3.51 -5.98
CA ALA A 185 -5.98 2.69 -4.94
C ALA A 185 -7.51 2.71 -5.05
N TRP A 186 -8.12 3.88 -5.29
CA TRP A 186 -9.57 3.99 -5.50
C TRP A 186 -10.05 3.40 -6.83
N ILE A 187 -9.29 3.57 -7.91
CA ILE A 187 -9.59 2.89 -9.19
C ILE A 187 -9.61 1.37 -8.98
N GLY A 188 -8.69 0.86 -8.18
CA GLY A 188 -8.63 -0.55 -7.78
C GLY A 188 -9.83 -1.06 -6.99
N VAL A 189 -10.65 -0.18 -6.39
CA VAL A 189 -11.95 -0.52 -5.77
C VAL A 189 -13.08 -0.58 -6.80
N ILE A 190 -13.02 0.24 -7.86
CA ILE A 190 -14.10 0.34 -8.86
C ILE A 190 -13.98 -0.76 -9.91
N GLY A 191 -12.74 -1.10 -10.30
CA GLY A 191 -12.48 -2.15 -11.28
C GLY A 191 -12.43 -3.57 -10.70
N SER A 192 -12.69 -3.73 -9.40
CA SER A 192 -12.54 -4.99 -8.67
C SER A 192 -13.77 -5.88 -8.61
#